data_AF-A0A0F5FLV0-F1
#
_entry.id   AF-A0A0F5FLV0-F1
#
_cell.length_a   1.000
_cell.length_b   1.000
_cell.length_c   1.000
_cell.angle_alpha   90.00
_cell.angle_beta   90.00
_cell.angle_gamma   90.00
#
_symmetry.space_group_name_H-M   'P 1'
#
loop_
_entity.id
_entity.type
_entity.pdbx_description
1 polymer ?
#
loop_
_entity_poly.entity_id
_entity_poly.type
_entity_poly.pdbx_seq_one_letter_code
_entity_poly.pdbx_strand_id
1 'polypeptide(L)'
;MHDDCDIDDRLRRSLRILRAWLWMMRLTRDPDEVAMLLRTEARALVALGRKYPSKARQIGRLIVGYHRALEKLKGMFPPPDVKLPA
;
A
#
# COMPACT_ATOMS: atom_id res chain seq x y z
N MET A 1 -8.65 23.34 13.62
CA MET A 1 -9.45 22.09 13.66
C MET A 1 -9.97 21.64 12.28
N HIS A 2 -9.56 22.24 11.15
CA HIS A 2 -9.98 21.79 9.80
C HIS A 2 -9.04 20.73 9.18
N ASP A 3 -7.73 20.80 9.42
CA ASP A 3 -6.75 19.86 8.85
C ASP A 3 -6.91 18.40 9.34
N ASP A 4 -7.37 18.20 10.57
CA ASP A 4 -7.52 16.86 11.15
C ASP A 4 -8.69 16.07 10.52
N CYS A 5 -9.69 16.76 9.98
CA CYS A 5 -10.79 16.12 9.27
C CYS A 5 -10.33 15.67 7.87
N ASP A 6 -9.55 16.52 7.19
CA ASP A 6 -9.01 16.24 5.85
C ASP A 6 -8.00 15.07 5.86
N ILE A 7 -7.13 15.01 6.88
CA ILE A 7 -6.22 13.87 7.03
C ILE A 7 -6.98 12.57 7.26
N ASP A 8 -8.03 12.54 8.07
CA ASP A 8 -8.80 11.32 8.31
C ASP A 8 -9.47 10.82 7.02
N ASP A 9 -10.02 11.72 6.21
CA ASP A 9 -10.61 11.37 4.92
C ASP A 9 -9.56 10.88 3.92
N ARG A 10 -8.38 11.48 3.92
CA ARG A 10 -7.24 10.99 3.14
C ARG A 10 -6.81 9.59 3.57
N LEU A 11 -6.72 9.30 4.87
CA LEU A 11 -6.37 7.96 5.36
C LEU A 11 -7.45 6.92 5.02
N ARG A 12 -8.74 7.30 5.09
CA ARG A 12 -9.84 6.44 4.61
C ARG A 12 -9.74 6.18 3.11
N ARG A 13 -9.33 7.18 2.32
CA ARG A 13 -9.10 7.01 0.87
C ARG A 13 -7.95 6.05 0.62
N SER A 14 -6.80 6.20 1.26
CA SER A 14 -5.68 5.25 1.14
C SER A 14 -6.11 3.84 1.55
N LEU A 15 -6.90 3.67 2.61
CA LEU A 15 -7.43 2.36 2.98
C LEU A 15 -8.31 1.74 1.87
N ARG A 16 -9.18 2.54 1.24
CA ARG A 16 -10.00 2.08 0.10
C ARG A 16 -9.14 1.68 -1.09
N ILE A 17 -8.12 2.47 -1.41
CA ILE A 17 -7.16 2.19 -2.49
C ILE A 17 -6.43 0.87 -2.21
N LEU A 18 -5.93 0.67 -0.99
CA LEU A 18 -5.28 -0.58 -0.58
C LEU A 18 -6.21 -1.79 -0.81
N ARG A 19 -7.47 -1.70 -0.38
CA ARG A 19 -8.47 -2.77 -0.59
C ARG A 19 -8.74 -3.03 -2.07
N ALA A 20 -8.84 -1.99 -2.89
CA ALA A 20 -9.02 -2.12 -4.33
C ALA A 20 -7.84 -2.85 -4.98
N TRP A 21 -6.61 -2.49 -4.62
CA TRP A 21 -5.41 -3.18 -5.13
C TRP A 21 -5.34 -4.63 -4.68
N LEU A 22 -5.72 -4.95 -3.44
CA LEU A 22 -5.80 -6.34 -2.97
C LEU A 22 -6.70 -7.22 -3.85
N TRP A 23 -7.75 -6.64 -4.42
CA TRP A 23 -8.62 -7.31 -5.38
C TRP A 23 -8.04 -7.33 -6.80
N MET A 24 -7.55 -6.18 -7.28
CA MET A 24 -6.98 -6.04 -8.63
C MET A 24 -5.74 -6.91 -8.85
N MET A 25 -4.96 -7.23 -7.82
CA MET A 25 -3.82 -8.15 -7.93
C MET A 25 -4.19 -9.54 -8.47
N ARG A 26 -5.46 -9.95 -8.38
CA ARG A 26 -5.94 -11.22 -8.96
C ARG A 26 -6.26 -11.14 -10.45
N LEU A 27 -6.40 -9.93 -10.98
CA LEU A 27 -6.88 -9.66 -12.34
C LEU A 27 -5.83 -8.95 -13.20
N THR A 28 -4.80 -8.37 -12.58
CA THR A 28 -3.76 -7.64 -13.31
C THR A 28 -2.98 -8.56 -14.24
N ARG A 29 -2.70 -8.06 -15.44
CA ARG A 29 -1.75 -8.66 -16.39
C ARG A 29 -0.34 -8.08 -16.26
N ASP A 30 -0.23 -6.98 -15.53
CA ASP A 30 1.01 -6.27 -15.28
C ASP A 30 1.23 -6.13 -13.76
N PRO A 31 1.95 -7.07 -13.14
CA PRO A 31 2.25 -6.99 -11.71
C PRO A 31 3.22 -5.86 -11.36
N ASP A 32 4.07 -5.43 -12.30
CA ASP A 32 5.06 -4.37 -12.06
C ASP A 32 4.41 -3.00 -11.94
N GLU A 33 3.40 -2.72 -12.76
CA GLU A 33 2.58 -1.51 -12.65
C GLU A 33 1.89 -1.47 -11.27
N VAL A 34 1.30 -2.58 -10.83
CA VAL A 34 0.66 -2.67 -9.51
C VAL A 34 1.67 -2.45 -8.39
N ALA A 35 2.87 -3.05 -8.49
CA ALA A 35 3.94 -2.84 -7.52
C ALA A 35 4.36 -1.36 -7.45
N MET A 36 4.49 -0.69 -8.59
CA MET A 36 4.84 0.73 -8.67
C MET A 36 3.78 1.61 -7.97
N LEU A 37 2.50 1.34 -8.21
CA LEU A 37 1.39 2.10 -7.61
C LEU A 37 1.33 1.90 -6.08
N LEU A 38 1.48 0.66 -5.62
CA LEU A 38 1.55 0.34 -4.18
C LEU A 38 2.76 1.01 -3.50
N ARG A 39 3.94 1.02 -4.14
CA ARG A 39 5.15 1.67 -3.61
C ARG A 39 4.99 3.19 -3.53
N THR A 40 4.38 3.80 -4.55
CA THR A 40 4.14 5.24 -4.60
C THR A 40 3.26 5.70 -3.44
N GLU A 41 2.16 4.98 -3.20
CA GLU A 41 1.22 5.30 -2.14
C GLU A 41 1.83 5.09 -0.74
N ALA A 42 2.62 4.01 -0.55
CA ALA A 42 3.35 3.78 0.69
C ALA A 42 4.35 4.92 0.99
N ARG A 43 5.09 5.41 -0.01
CA ARG A 43 6.01 6.55 0.14
C ARG A 43 5.26 7.84 0.49
N ALA A 44 4.12 8.08 -0.14
CA ALA A 44 3.28 9.23 0.18
C ALA A 44 2.82 9.21 1.65
N LEU A 45 2.44 8.03 2.16
CA LEU A 45 2.07 7.84 3.57
C LEU A 45 3.24 8.07 4.53
N VAL A 46 4.48 7.67 4.18
CA VAL A 46 5.66 7.96 4.99
C VAL A 46 5.88 9.47 5.13
N ALA A 47 5.80 10.21 4.02
CA ALA A 47 5.92 11.66 4.04
C ALA A 47 4.79 12.32 4.87
N LEU A 48 3.59 11.74 4.81
CA LEU A 48 2.43 12.20 5.57
C LEU A 48 2.59 11.96 7.08
N GLY A 49 3.13 10.82 7.48
CA GLY A 49 3.38 10.48 8.89
C GLY A 49 4.32 11.47 9.59
N ARG A 50 5.30 12.01 8.86
CA ARG A 50 6.20 13.07 9.36
C ARG A 50 5.47 14.39 9.60
N LYS A 51 4.42 14.69 8.82
CA LYS A 51 3.62 15.92 8.93
C LYS A 51 2.55 15.84 10.01
N TYR A 52 2.02 14.65 10.31
CA TYR A 52 0.93 14.45 11.26
C TYR A 52 1.30 13.41 12.35
N PRO A 53 2.11 13.77 13.36
CA PRO A 53 2.53 12.86 14.43
C PRO A 53 1.37 12.25 15.20
N SER A 54 0.28 13.00 15.41
CA SER A 54 -0.96 12.53 16.05
C SER A 54 -1.62 11.34 15.33
N LYS A 55 -1.39 11.21 14.02
CA LYS A 55 -1.92 10.13 13.17
C LYS A 55 -0.86 9.08 12.82
N ALA A 56 0.37 9.20 13.33
CA ALA A 56 1.50 8.35 12.94
C ALA A 56 1.22 6.84 13.10
N ARG A 57 0.50 6.44 14.15
CA ARG A 57 0.12 5.02 14.35
C ARG A 57 -0.82 4.51 13.26
N GLN A 58 -1.81 5.30 12.85
CA GLN A 58 -2.75 4.91 11.80
C GLN A 58 -2.08 4.87 10.42
N ILE A 59 -1.24 5.87 10.14
CA ILE A 59 -0.41 5.94 8.94
C ILE A 59 0.55 4.74 8.87
N GLY A 60 1.21 4.40 9.97
CA GLY A 60 2.10 3.24 10.06
C GLY A 60 1.38 1.92 9.75
N ARG A 61 0.15 1.73 10.24
CA ARG A 61 -0.68 0.56 9.89
C ARG A 61 -0.97 0.47 8.39
N LEU A 62 -1.25 1.60 7.74
CA LEU A 62 -1.46 1.63 6.29
C LEU A 62 -0.18 1.29 5.54
N ILE A 63 0.97 1.89 5.91
CA ILE A 63 2.28 1.58 5.31
C ILE A 63 2.57 0.08 5.37
N VAL A 64 2.39 -0.54 6.54
CA VAL A 64 2.55 -1.99 6.70
C VAL A 64 1.56 -2.76 5.81
N GLY A 65 0.33 -2.28 5.66
CA GLY A 65 -0.66 -2.85 4.75
C GLY A 65 -0.19 -2.85 3.29
N TYR A 66 0.35 -1.73 2.80
CA TYR A 66 0.93 -1.64 1.45
C TYR A 66 2.15 -2.56 1.28
N HIS A 67 3.03 -2.64 2.29
CA HIS A 67 4.16 -3.58 2.26
C HIS A 67 3.70 -5.04 2.17
N ARG A 68 2.69 -5.44 2.97
CA ARG A 68 2.13 -6.80 2.88
C ARG A 68 1.48 -7.08 1.53
N ALA A 69 0.84 -6.09 0.91
CA ALA A 69 0.31 -6.22 -0.44
C ALA A 69 1.42 -6.44 -1.47
N LEU A 70 2.54 -5.73 -1.36
CA LEU A 70 3.72 -5.90 -2.21
C LEU A 70 4.34 -7.31 -2.05
N GLU A 71 4.52 -7.79 -0.82
CA GLU A 71 5.05 -9.14 -0.58
C GLU A 71 4.12 -10.21 -1.15
N LYS A 72 2.80 -10.02 -1.02
CA LYS A 72 1.82 -10.92 -1.61
C LYS A 72 1.92 -10.94 -3.13
N LEU A 73 2.04 -9.77 -3.76
CA LEU A 73 2.21 -9.66 -5.20
C LEU A 73 3.47 -10.38 -5.68
N LYS A 74 4.60 -10.20 -4.98
CA LYS A 74 5.86 -10.89 -5.26
C LYS A 74 5.74 -12.41 -5.13
N GLY A 75 4.96 -12.90 -4.16
CA GLY A 75 4.69 -14.33 -4.02
C GLY A 75 3.80 -14.89 -5.12
N MET A 76 2.89 -14.09 -5.67
CA MET A 76 2.02 -14.48 -6.80
C MET A 76 2.76 -14.47 -8.14
N PHE A 77 3.71 -13.54 -8.30
CA PHE A 77 4.51 -13.37 -9.50
C PHE A 77 5.99 -13.41 -9.11
N PRO A 78 6.51 -14.61 -8.75
CA PRO A 78 7.91 -14.74 -8.44
C PRO A 78 8.76 -14.43 -9.68
N PRO A 79 9.97 -13.87 -9.50
CA PRO A 79 10.93 -13.76 -10.59
C PRO A 79 11.14 -15.13 -11.26
N PRO A 80 11.40 -15.17 -12.57
CA PRO A 80 11.56 -16.42 -13.32
C PRO A 80 12.66 -17.35 -12.75
N ASP A 81 13.57 -16.80 -11.95
CA ASP A 81 14.75 -17.50 -11.43
C ASP A 81 14.50 -18.12 -10.03
N VAL A 82 13.33 -17.90 -9.41
CA VAL A 82 13.01 -18.39 -8.07
C VAL A 82 12.35 -19.76 -8.15
N LYS A 83 13.10 -20.81 -7.84
CA LYS A 83 12.53 -22.16 -7.59
C LYS A 83 11.65 -22.11 -6.35
N LEU A 84 10.33 -22.21 -6.55
CA LEU A 84 9.39 -22.44 -5.45
C LEU A 84 9.64 -23.85 -4.85
N PRO A 85 9.72 -23.99 -3.52
CA PRO A 85 9.76 -25.31 -2.90
C PRO A 85 8.47 -26.07 -3.24
N ALA A 86 8.64 -27.34 -3.64
CA ALA A 86 7.57 -28.26 -3.99
C ALA A 86 6.66 -28.57 -2.80
#